data_AF-A0AAD7HXL0-F1
#
_entry.id   AF-A0AAD7HXL0-F1
#
_cell.length_a   1.000
_cell.length_b   1.000
_cell.length_c   1.000
_cell.angle_alpha   90.00
_cell.angle_beta   90.00
_cell.angle_gamma   90.00
#
_symmetry.space_group_name_H-M   'P 1'
#
loop_
_entity.id
_entity.type
_entity.pdbx_description
1 polymer ?
#
loop_
_entity_poly.entity_id
_entity_poly.type
_entity_poly.pdbx_seq_one_letter_code
_entity_poly.pdbx_strand_id
1 'polypeptide(L)'
;MKFIWREQYRIKAKKATTAANVILGLERFVGTLPAWDMRTLYMARVDPYLIAGCEVQLKFLWRMLGVGSRCLKAVLFSETGIWPIKYRRLYLALKNLCHLLGLRDSDRPAWNALQESIDLAHAKQISWMTDLRILLGSLYVPVELDISVDLDVSTVQSAMQAVKKSMEAWIDNEIVTSSWTDLLEGRLEKDKDTGKLVKKTLDFHHYLRVKTAAIGVP
;
A
#
# COMPACT_ATOMS: atom_id res chain seq x y z
N MET A 1 19.90 11.53 3.46
CA MET A 1 19.08 11.30 4.68
C MET A 1 18.86 9.82 5.07
N LYS A 2 19.47 8.81 4.41
CA LYS A 2 19.20 7.37 4.67
C LYS A 2 19.82 6.77 5.96
N PHE A 3 20.77 7.44 6.61
CA PHE A 3 21.52 6.85 7.73
C PHE A 3 20.93 7.16 9.11
N ILE A 4 20.35 8.35 9.32
CA ILE A 4 19.92 8.80 10.66
C ILE A 4 18.72 8.01 11.21
N TRP A 5 17.82 7.57 10.33
CA TRP A 5 16.59 6.85 10.72
C TRP A 5 16.72 5.32 10.67
N ARG A 6 17.91 4.80 10.34
CA ARG A 6 18.11 3.36 10.11
C ARG A 6 17.74 2.52 11.33
N GLU A 7 18.13 2.96 12.52
CA GLU A 7 17.85 2.22 13.75
C GLU A 7 16.36 2.23 14.10
N GLN A 8 15.70 3.38 13.91
CA GLN A 8 14.26 3.49 14.08
C GLN A 8 13.50 2.57 13.12
N TYR A 9 13.95 2.48 11.85
CA TYR A 9 13.39 1.53 10.89
C TYR A 9 13.57 0.08 11.30
N ARG A 10 14.73 -0.28 11.88
CA ARG A 10 14.99 -1.62 12.43
C ARG A 10 14.07 -1.96 13.60
N ILE A 11 13.94 -1.05 14.56
CA ILE A 11 13.07 -1.25 15.74
C ILE A 11 11.62 -1.43 15.28
N LYS A 12 11.14 -0.58 14.37
CA LYS A 12 9.79 -0.70 13.83
C LYS A 12 9.59 -1.98 13.04
N ALA A 13 10.62 -2.46 12.31
CA ALA A 13 10.55 -3.71 11.58
C ALA A 13 10.43 -4.90 12.52
N LYS A 14 11.21 -4.90 13.60
CA LYS A 14 11.10 -5.92 14.65
C LYS A 14 9.70 -5.94 15.28
N LYS A 15 9.12 -4.77 15.57
CA LYS A 15 7.74 -4.66 16.09
C LYS A 15 6.70 -5.18 15.08
N ALA A 16 6.84 -4.83 13.81
CA ALA A 16 5.96 -5.31 12.74
C ALA A 16 6.03 -6.84 12.60
N THR A 17 7.24 -7.40 12.57
CA THR A 17 7.47 -8.86 12.54
C THR A 17 6.86 -9.54 13.76
N THR A 18 7.03 -8.96 14.95
CA THR A 18 6.49 -9.51 16.19
C THR A 18 4.96 -9.52 16.14
N ALA A 19 4.34 -8.41 15.76
CA ALA A 19 2.88 -8.33 15.61
C ALA A 19 2.36 -9.34 14.57
N ALA A 20 3.02 -9.44 13.41
CA ALA A 20 2.70 -10.42 12.39
C ALA A 20 2.81 -11.86 12.90
N ASN A 21 3.89 -12.21 13.60
CA ASN A 21 4.08 -13.55 14.16
C ASN A 21 3.06 -13.88 15.25
N VAL A 22 2.66 -12.91 16.08
CA VAL A 22 1.62 -13.11 17.09
C VAL A 22 0.28 -13.41 16.41
N ILE A 23 -0.09 -12.66 15.37
CA ILE A 23 -1.33 -12.89 14.62
C ILE A 23 -1.32 -14.25 13.94
N LEU A 24 -0.24 -14.59 13.23
CA LEU A 24 -0.10 -15.87 12.55
C LEU A 24 0.03 -17.05 13.54
N GLY A 25 0.56 -16.80 14.74
CA GLY A 25 0.65 -17.79 15.81
C GLY A 25 -0.68 -18.03 16.52
N LEU A 26 -1.65 -17.11 16.41
CA LEU A 26 -2.97 -17.24 17.00
C LEU A 26 -3.69 -18.50 16.49
N GLU A 27 -3.42 -18.91 15.25
CA GLU A 27 -3.99 -20.12 14.65
C GLU A 27 -3.74 -21.38 15.47
N ARG A 28 -2.64 -21.44 16.23
CA ARG A 28 -2.34 -22.56 17.13
C ARG A 28 -3.31 -22.69 18.30
N PHE A 29 -3.95 -21.58 18.69
CA PHE A 29 -4.84 -21.52 19.84
C PHE A 29 -6.31 -21.53 19.43
N VAL A 30 -6.65 -20.89 18.30
CA VAL A 30 -8.05 -20.73 17.85
C VAL A 30 -8.43 -21.58 16.63
N GLY A 31 -7.48 -22.33 16.08
CA GLY A 31 -7.63 -23.03 14.80
C GLY A 31 -7.40 -22.12 13.59
N THR A 32 -7.68 -22.61 12.39
CA THR A 32 -7.46 -21.88 11.13
C THR A 32 -8.24 -20.57 11.13
N LEU A 33 -7.53 -19.45 10.99
CA LEU A 33 -8.16 -18.13 10.92
C LEU A 33 -8.60 -17.86 9.47
N PRO A 34 -9.84 -17.38 9.24
CA PRO A 34 -10.25 -17.02 7.89
C PRO A 34 -9.45 -15.79 7.41
N ALA A 35 -9.18 -15.73 6.11
CA ALA A 35 -8.36 -14.67 5.51
C ALA A 35 -8.91 -13.26 5.76
N TRP A 36 -10.23 -13.11 5.91
CA TRP A 36 -10.87 -11.83 6.26
C TRP A 36 -10.47 -11.33 7.66
N ASP A 37 -10.42 -12.20 8.65
CA ASP A 37 -10.04 -11.83 10.02
C ASP A 37 -8.55 -11.51 10.07
N MET A 38 -7.72 -12.30 9.37
CA MET A 38 -6.30 -12.00 9.20
C MET A 38 -6.06 -10.64 8.53
N ARG A 39 -6.83 -10.30 7.49
CA ARG A 39 -6.78 -8.98 6.85
C ARG A 39 -7.14 -7.86 7.81
N THR A 40 -8.18 -8.05 8.62
CA THR A 40 -8.59 -7.08 9.64
C THR A 40 -7.48 -6.86 10.67
N LEU A 41 -6.90 -7.95 11.19
CA LEU A 41 -5.79 -7.89 12.15
C LEU A 41 -4.52 -7.26 11.53
N TYR A 42 -4.25 -7.56 10.27
CA TYR A 42 -3.17 -6.92 9.51
C TYR A 42 -3.35 -5.40 9.46
N MET A 43 -4.52 -4.92 9.06
CA MET A 43 -4.80 -3.49 8.96
C MET A 43 -4.70 -2.80 10.33
N ALA A 44 -5.14 -3.47 11.39
CA ALA A 44 -5.14 -2.90 12.73
C ALA A 44 -3.75 -2.90 13.41
N ARG A 45 -2.91 -3.90 13.16
CA ARG A 45 -1.70 -4.14 13.96
C ARG A 45 -0.40 -4.18 13.17
N VAL A 46 -0.44 -4.46 11.86
CA VAL A 46 0.76 -4.59 11.02
C VAL A 46 0.93 -3.36 10.11
N ASP A 47 -0.14 -2.92 9.43
CA ASP A 47 -0.12 -1.73 8.54
C ASP A 47 0.49 -0.47 9.20
N PRO A 48 0.18 -0.14 10.48
CA PRO A 48 0.74 1.05 11.12
C PRO A 48 2.27 1.06 11.20
N TYR A 49 2.89 -0.11 11.38
CA TYR A 49 4.36 -0.21 11.41
C TYR A 49 4.96 -0.22 10.01
N LEU A 50 4.23 -0.75 9.03
CA LEU A 50 4.66 -0.85 7.64
C LEU A 50 4.76 0.53 6.96
N ILE A 51 3.89 1.48 7.33
CA ILE A 51 4.00 2.88 6.89
C ILE A 51 5.37 3.46 7.26
N ALA A 52 5.95 2.99 8.36
CA ALA A 52 7.18 3.51 8.93
C ALA A 52 8.46 2.76 8.53
N GLY A 53 8.50 2.07 7.37
CA GLY A 53 9.77 1.62 6.78
C GLY A 53 10.02 0.11 6.71
N CYS A 54 9.09 -0.73 7.15
CA CYS A 54 9.32 -2.17 7.32
C CYS A 54 8.80 -3.01 6.15
N GLU A 55 9.46 -4.12 5.79
CA GLU A 55 9.09 -4.99 4.66
C GLU A 55 8.62 -6.39 5.11
N VAL A 56 7.62 -6.46 6.01
CA VAL A 56 7.05 -7.74 6.46
C VAL A 56 5.76 -8.14 5.72
N GLN A 57 5.29 -7.26 4.82
CA GLN A 57 4.00 -7.37 4.14
C GLN A 57 3.87 -8.70 3.38
N LEU A 58 4.80 -9.01 2.46
CA LEU A 58 4.67 -10.18 1.58
C LEU A 58 4.58 -11.49 2.35
N LYS A 59 5.40 -11.66 3.40
CA LYS A 59 5.39 -12.87 4.24
C LYS A 59 4.06 -13.05 4.95
N PHE A 60 3.44 -11.96 5.39
CA PHE A 60 2.12 -12.01 5.99
C PHE A 60 1.06 -12.41 4.95
N LEU A 61 1.07 -11.79 3.76
CA LEU A 61 0.10 -12.08 2.69
C LEU A 61 0.20 -13.54 2.19
N TRP A 62 1.41 -14.06 2.02
CA TRP A 62 1.64 -15.47 1.67
C TRP A 62 0.98 -16.41 2.67
N ARG A 63 1.21 -16.17 3.97
CA ARG A 63 0.61 -16.98 5.04
C ARG A 63 -0.90 -16.83 5.10
N MET A 64 -1.42 -15.62 4.92
CA MET A 64 -2.85 -15.34 4.92
C MET A 64 -3.61 -16.07 3.82
N LEU A 65 -2.99 -16.23 2.64
CA LEU A 65 -3.58 -16.96 1.51
C LEU A 65 -3.18 -18.44 1.47
N GLY A 66 -2.30 -18.90 2.37
CA GLY A 66 -1.77 -20.27 2.32
C GLY A 66 -0.86 -20.57 1.12
N VAL A 67 -0.27 -19.55 0.50
CA VAL A 67 0.58 -19.70 -0.70
C VAL A 67 2.06 -19.56 -0.37
N GLY A 68 2.92 -20.15 -1.21
CA GLY A 68 4.37 -20.08 -1.06
C GLY A 68 5.01 -18.78 -1.55
N SER A 69 6.29 -18.56 -1.22
CA SER A 69 7.04 -17.36 -1.59
C SER A 69 7.32 -17.22 -3.09
N ARG A 70 7.10 -18.28 -3.87
CA ARG A 70 7.22 -18.28 -5.34
C ARG A 70 5.96 -17.78 -6.05
N CYS A 71 4.89 -17.49 -5.30
CA CYS A 71 3.66 -16.93 -5.85
C CYS A 71 3.91 -15.52 -6.41
N LEU A 72 3.29 -15.21 -7.55
CA LEU A 72 3.34 -13.91 -8.18
C LEU A 72 2.81 -12.83 -7.21
N LYS A 73 3.60 -11.78 -6.97
CA LYS A 73 3.25 -10.74 -5.99
C LYS A 73 1.94 -10.03 -6.35
N ALA A 74 1.70 -9.82 -7.64
CA ALA A 74 0.48 -9.17 -8.14
C ALA A 74 -0.78 -9.93 -7.66
N VAL A 75 -0.76 -11.27 -7.68
CA VAL A 75 -1.86 -12.12 -7.19
C VAL A 75 -2.14 -11.87 -5.71
N LEU A 76 -1.10 -11.71 -4.89
CA LEU A 76 -1.30 -11.44 -3.47
C LEU A 76 -2.05 -10.13 -3.25
N PHE A 77 -1.74 -9.10 -4.04
CA PHE A 77 -2.36 -7.79 -3.87
C PHE A 77 -3.74 -7.72 -4.51
N SER A 78 -3.92 -8.34 -5.69
CA SER A 78 -5.21 -8.43 -6.35
C SER A 78 -6.22 -9.16 -5.47
N GLU A 79 -5.82 -10.30 -4.90
CA GLU A 79 -6.74 -11.17 -4.16
C GLU A 79 -7.09 -10.64 -2.76
N THR A 80 -6.16 -9.95 -2.11
CA THR A 80 -6.33 -9.51 -0.73
C THR A 80 -6.92 -8.11 -0.62
N GLY A 81 -6.94 -7.34 -1.71
CA GLY A 81 -7.32 -5.95 -1.67
C GLY A 81 -6.40 -5.11 -0.78
N ILE A 82 -5.15 -5.53 -0.58
CA ILE A 82 -4.14 -4.82 0.23
C ILE A 82 -3.19 -4.11 -0.72
N TRP A 83 -2.94 -2.83 -0.47
CA TRP A 83 -2.05 -2.05 -1.33
C TRP A 83 -0.60 -2.46 -1.12
N PRO A 84 0.20 -2.62 -2.18
CA PRO A 84 1.64 -2.78 -2.04
C PRO A 84 2.23 -1.59 -1.29
N ILE A 85 3.14 -1.87 -0.38
CA ILE A 85 3.65 -0.89 0.58
C ILE A 85 4.24 0.37 -0.07
N LYS A 86 4.86 0.23 -1.25
CA LYS A 86 5.40 1.35 -2.05
C LYS A 86 4.29 2.37 -2.36
N TYR A 87 3.18 1.91 -2.94
CA TYR A 87 2.04 2.76 -3.30
C TYR A 87 1.30 3.28 -2.07
N ARG A 88 1.14 2.44 -1.03
CA ARG A 88 0.49 2.81 0.23
C ARG A 88 1.20 3.98 0.92
N ARG A 89 2.54 3.96 1.00
CA ARG A 89 3.34 5.03 1.60
C ARG A 89 3.25 6.33 0.79
N LEU A 90 3.33 6.24 -0.53
CA LEU A 90 3.18 7.41 -1.40
C LEU A 90 1.80 8.05 -1.28
N TYR A 91 0.75 7.22 -1.28
CA TYR A 91 -0.61 7.71 -1.08
C TYR A 91 -0.79 8.42 0.27
N LEU A 92 -0.18 7.90 1.34
CA LEU A 92 -0.20 8.56 2.65
C LEU A 92 0.63 9.85 2.69
N ALA A 93 1.79 9.87 2.02
CA ALA A 93 2.61 11.08 1.90
C ALA A 93 1.84 12.19 1.16
N LEU A 94 1.15 11.85 0.08
CA LEU A 94 0.26 12.78 -0.65
C LEU A 94 -0.94 13.20 0.19
N LYS A 95 -1.57 12.29 0.94
CA LYS A 95 -2.64 12.64 1.86
C LYS A 95 -2.17 13.61 2.95
N ASN A 96 -0.95 13.42 3.46
CA ASN A 96 -0.33 14.35 4.39
C ASN A 96 -0.06 15.70 3.73
N LEU A 97 0.39 15.72 2.47
CA LEU A 97 0.56 16.95 1.70
C LEU A 97 -0.77 17.71 1.56
N CYS A 98 -1.86 17.04 1.17
CA CYS A 98 -3.20 17.64 1.15
C CYS A 98 -3.58 18.25 2.51
N HIS A 99 -3.27 17.53 3.59
CA HIS A 99 -3.54 18.03 4.94
C HIS A 99 -2.75 19.30 5.24
N LEU A 100 -1.44 19.32 4.94
CA LEU A 100 -0.61 20.51 5.14
C LEU A 100 -1.08 21.69 4.27
N LEU A 101 -1.48 21.45 3.03
CA LEU A 101 -2.06 22.46 2.13
C LEU A 101 -3.41 23.01 2.62
N GLY A 102 -4.20 22.20 3.33
CA GLY A 102 -5.45 22.64 3.96
C GLY A 102 -5.24 23.45 5.25
N LEU A 103 -4.04 23.38 5.84
CA LEU A 103 -3.66 24.07 7.07
C LEU A 103 -2.82 25.33 6.80
N ARG A 104 -2.98 25.98 5.64
CA ARG A 104 -2.29 27.22 5.22
C ARG A 104 -2.42 28.29 6.32
N ASP A 105 -1.41 28.35 7.18
CA ASP A 105 -1.35 29.19 8.36
C ASP A 105 0.13 29.46 8.65
N SER A 106 0.54 30.73 8.53
CA SER A 106 1.93 31.18 8.60
C SER A 106 2.58 30.93 9.96
N ASP A 107 1.77 30.80 11.01
CA ASP A 107 2.28 30.64 12.38
C ASP A 107 2.58 29.17 12.72
N ARG A 108 2.26 28.24 11.82
CA ARG A 108 2.47 26.81 12.05
C ARG A 108 3.84 26.36 11.54
N PRO A 109 4.66 25.73 12.39
CA PRO A 109 5.98 25.24 11.97
C PRO A 109 5.91 24.20 10.85
N ALA A 110 4.81 23.44 10.77
CA ALA A 110 4.60 22.44 9.72
C ALA A 110 4.39 23.08 8.33
N TRP A 111 3.72 24.23 8.26
CA TRP A 111 3.54 24.98 7.01
C TRP A 111 4.87 25.57 6.53
N ASN A 112 5.61 26.20 7.45
CA ASN A 112 6.93 26.76 7.15
C ASN A 112 7.93 25.70 6.68
N ALA A 113 7.94 24.52 7.33
CA ALA A 113 8.78 23.40 6.90
C ALA A 113 8.37 22.84 5.51
N LEU A 114 7.08 22.87 5.16
CA LEU A 114 6.62 22.49 3.82
C LEU A 114 7.11 23.50 2.78
N GLN A 115 6.95 24.80 3.04
CA GLN A 115 7.41 25.85 2.14
C GLN A 115 8.92 25.76 1.92
N GLU A 116 9.70 25.62 2.98
CA GLU A 116 11.15 25.41 2.90
C GLU A 116 11.48 24.16 2.08
N SER A 117 10.73 23.06 2.26
CA SER A 117 10.94 21.86 1.45
C SER A 117 10.62 22.06 -0.05
N ILE A 118 9.68 22.95 -0.40
CA ILE A 118 9.35 23.31 -1.78
C ILE A 118 10.46 24.18 -2.36
N ASP A 119 10.90 25.20 -1.62
CA ASP A 119 11.98 26.11 -2.02
C ASP A 119 13.29 25.33 -2.27
N LEU A 120 13.62 24.39 -1.39
CA LEU A 120 14.74 23.47 -1.58
C LEU A 120 14.58 22.60 -2.83
N ALA A 121 13.36 22.17 -3.15
CA ALA A 121 13.10 21.40 -4.36
C ALA A 121 13.24 22.25 -5.64
N HIS A 122 12.86 23.53 -5.61
CA HIS A 122 13.14 24.48 -6.71
C HIS A 122 14.64 24.70 -6.89
N ALA A 123 15.38 24.80 -5.77
CA ALA A 123 16.84 24.89 -5.77
C ALA A 123 17.55 23.56 -6.15
N LYS A 124 16.79 22.51 -6.51
CA LYS A 124 17.28 21.15 -6.82
C LYS A 124 18.11 20.52 -5.71
N GLN A 125 17.87 20.91 -4.47
CA GLN A 125 18.49 20.35 -3.28
C GLN A 125 17.69 19.16 -2.75
N ILE A 126 18.33 18.39 -1.87
CA ILE A 126 17.71 17.25 -1.20
C ILE A 126 16.65 17.78 -0.23
N SER A 127 15.40 17.45 -0.47
CA SER A 127 14.28 17.79 0.40
C SER A 127 13.23 16.68 0.38
N TRP A 128 12.28 16.73 1.31
CA TRP A 128 11.17 15.78 1.33
C TRP A 128 10.34 15.85 0.05
N MET A 129 10.12 17.05 -0.49
CA MET A 129 9.42 17.27 -1.77
C MET A 129 10.20 16.69 -2.96
N THR A 130 11.53 16.86 -3.01
CA THR A 130 12.38 16.26 -4.06
C THR A 130 12.30 14.73 -4.01
N ASP A 131 12.41 14.13 -2.82
CA ASP A 131 12.28 12.69 -2.62
C ASP A 131 10.89 12.18 -3.08
N LEU A 132 9.83 12.93 -2.76
CA LEU A 132 8.47 12.60 -3.20
C LEU A 132 8.34 12.60 -4.73
N ARG A 133 8.86 13.63 -5.41
CA ARG A 133 8.85 13.72 -6.89
C ARG A 133 9.61 12.56 -7.53
N ILE A 134 10.80 12.24 -7.03
CA ILE A 134 11.61 11.12 -7.52
C ILE A 134 10.84 9.81 -7.37
N LEU A 135 10.22 9.58 -6.20
CA LEU A 135 9.47 8.35 -5.97
C LEU A 135 8.22 8.23 -6.85
N LEU A 136 7.50 9.34 -7.09
CA LEU A 136 6.36 9.38 -8.00
C LEU A 136 6.78 9.14 -9.46
N GLY A 137 7.92 9.67 -9.87
CA GLY A 137 8.51 9.37 -11.20
C GLY A 137 8.98 7.93 -11.35
N SER A 138 9.35 7.26 -10.24
CA SER A 138 9.79 5.85 -10.23
C SER A 138 8.65 4.82 -10.24
N LEU A 139 7.39 5.26 -10.37
CA LEU A 139 6.24 4.37 -10.44
C LEU A 139 6.16 3.67 -11.80
N TYR A 140 5.40 2.57 -11.86
CA TYR A 140 5.20 1.80 -13.10
C TYR A 140 4.66 2.70 -14.22
N VAL A 141 3.63 3.47 -13.92
CA VAL A 141 3.24 4.64 -14.70
C VAL A 141 3.70 5.88 -13.89
N PRO A 142 4.65 6.67 -14.41
CA PRO A 142 5.14 7.87 -13.74
C PRO A 142 3.99 8.84 -13.41
N VAL A 143 4.02 9.40 -12.21
CA VAL A 143 3.06 10.43 -11.79
C VAL A 143 3.82 11.73 -11.65
N GLU A 144 3.46 12.72 -12.45
CA GLU A 144 4.05 14.05 -12.34
C GLU A 144 3.30 14.87 -11.31
N LEU A 145 4.07 15.50 -10.42
CA LEU A 145 3.58 16.52 -9.51
C LEU A 145 4.33 17.80 -9.83
N ASP A 146 3.64 18.73 -10.48
CA ASP A 146 4.20 20.03 -10.79
C ASP A 146 4.29 20.86 -9.51
N ILE A 147 5.50 21.36 -9.24
CA ILE A 147 5.79 22.21 -8.10
C ILE A 147 6.14 23.64 -8.55
N SER A 148 6.19 23.90 -9.86
CA SER A 148 6.52 25.22 -10.41
C SER A 148 5.39 26.24 -10.22
N VAL A 149 4.16 25.73 -10.04
CA VAL A 149 2.96 26.50 -9.70
C VAL A 149 2.60 26.22 -8.24
N ASP A 150 1.92 27.17 -7.59
CA ASP A 150 1.36 26.98 -6.26
C ASP A 150 0.55 25.68 -6.18
N LEU A 151 1.01 24.76 -5.33
CA LEU A 151 0.38 23.47 -5.15
C LEU A 151 -1.01 23.63 -4.52
N ASP A 152 -2.03 23.27 -5.29
CA ASP A 152 -3.39 23.19 -4.80
C ASP A 152 -3.76 21.77 -4.32
N VAL A 153 -4.74 21.70 -3.42
CA VAL A 153 -5.31 20.46 -2.92
C VAL A 153 -5.87 19.60 -4.06
N SER A 154 -6.50 20.21 -5.08
CA SER A 154 -7.05 19.49 -6.23
C SER A 154 -5.97 18.80 -7.07
N THR A 155 -4.81 19.44 -7.26
CA THR A 155 -3.65 18.88 -7.96
C THR A 155 -3.11 17.66 -7.22
N VAL A 156 -2.98 17.74 -5.90
CA VAL A 156 -2.51 16.61 -5.08
C VAL A 156 -3.53 15.48 -5.06
N GLN A 157 -4.83 15.78 -5.00
CA GLN A 157 -5.89 14.76 -5.11
C GLN A 157 -5.85 14.04 -6.47
N SER A 158 -5.59 14.77 -7.55
CA SER A 158 -5.42 14.19 -8.89
C SER A 158 -4.19 13.27 -8.95
N ALA A 159 -3.07 13.69 -8.34
CA ALA A 159 -1.89 12.84 -8.18
C ALA A 159 -2.19 11.58 -7.35
N MET A 160 -2.98 11.68 -6.28
CA MET A 160 -3.41 10.51 -5.49
C MET A 160 -4.20 9.50 -6.33
N GLN A 161 -5.09 9.99 -7.20
CA GLN A 161 -5.83 9.13 -8.13
C GLN A 161 -4.88 8.50 -9.17
N ALA A 162 -3.91 9.25 -9.68
CA ALA A 162 -2.91 8.75 -10.62
C ALA A 162 -2.02 7.66 -9.99
N VAL A 163 -1.63 7.81 -8.72
CA VAL A 163 -0.89 6.78 -7.97
C VAL A 163 -1.72 5.49 -7.86
N LYS A 164 -3.02 5.61 -7.58
CA LYS A 164 -3.93 4.44 -7.54
C LYS A 164 -4.00 3.76 -8.90
N LYS A 165 -4.20 4.52 -9.99
CA LYS A 165 -4.23 3.98 -11.36
C LYS A 165 -2.91 3.31 -11.76
N SER A 166 -1.77 3.91 -11.39
CA SER A 166 -0.43 3.35 -11.64
C SER A 166 -0.21 2.01 -10.93
N MET A 167 -0.74 1.88 -9.71
CA MET A 167 -0.73 0.62 -8.96
C MET A 167 -1.58 -0.45 -9.64
N GLU A 168 -2.81 -0.10 -10.03
CA GLU A 168 -3.72 -1.02 -10.72
C GLU A 168 -3.12 -1.46 -12.07
N ALA A 169 -2.57 -0.53 -12.85
CA ALA A 169 -1.89 -0.84 -14.11
C ALA A 169 -0.69 -1.79 -13.92
N TRP A 170 0.09 -1.62 -12.85
CA TRP A 170 1.19 -2.54 -12.53
C TRP A 170 0.69 -3.94 -12.20
N ILE A 171 -0.32 -4.07 -11.34
CA ILE A 171 -0.90 -5.38 -10.97
C ILE A 171 -1.50 -6.07 -12.19
N ASP A 172 -2.28 -5.34 -12.99
CA ASP A 172 -2.90 -5.87 -14.20
C ASP A 172 -1.84 -6.35 -15.20
N ASN A 173 -0.78 -5.57 -15.43
CA ASN A 173 0.29 -5.95 -16.35
C ASN A 173 0.99 -7.24 -15.91
N GLU A 174 1.31 -7.37 -14.62
CA GLU A 174 1.94 -8.57 -14.08
C GLU A 174 1.05 -9.81 -14.22
N ILE A 175 -0.27 -9.67 -14.03
CA ILE A 175 -1.25 -10.75 -14.20
C ILE A 175 -1.37 -11.16 -15.67
N VAL A 176 -1.47 -10.20 -16.59
CA VAL A 176 -1.61 -10.48 -18.04
C VAL A 176 -0.34 -11.07 -18.64
N THR A 177 0.84 -10.63 -18.19
CA THR A 177 2.12 -11.10 -18.73
C THR A 177 2.46 -12.54 -18.29
N SER A 178 1.85 -13.01 -17.20
CA SER A 178 2.16 -14.31 -16.61
C SER A 178 1.28 -15.42 -17.20
N SER A 179 1.91 -16.49 -17.66
CA SER A 179 1.25 -17.70 -18.17
C SER A 179 0.56 -18.55 -17.09
N TRP A 180 0.68 -18.18 -15.81
CA TRP A 180 0.13 -18.93 -14.68
C TRP A 180 -1.15 -18.30 -14.12
N THR A 181 -1.62 -17.22 -14.74
CA THR A 181 -2.67 -16.35 -14.20
C THR A 181 -3.85 -16.16 -15.15
N ASP A 182 -4.01 -17.07 -16.10
CA ASP A 182 -5.09 -17.08 -17.11
C ASP A 182 -6.49 -16.98 -16.47
N LEU A 183 -6.69 -17.57 -15.29
CA LEU A 183 -7.97 -17.50 -14.55
C LEU A 183 -8.25 -16.13 -13.91
N LEU A 184 -7.22 -15.31 -13.75
CA LEU A 184 -7.30 -13.97 -13.17
C LEU A 184 -7.36 -12.88 -14.25
N GLU A 185 -6.96 -13.21 -15.47
CA GLU A 185 -7.04 -12.29 -16.60
C GLU A 185 -8.49 -11.94 -16.93
N GLY A 186 -8.77 -10.65 -17.11
CA GLY A 186 -10.09 -10.15 -17.51
C GLY A 186 -11.21 -10.38 -16.49
N ARG A 187 -10.89 -10.82 -15.26
CA ARG A 187 -11.88 -11.16 -14.24
C ARG A 187 -12.82 -10.00 -13.92
N LEU A 188 -14.12 -10.26 -14.05
CA LEU A 188 -15.20 -9.32 -13.71
C LEU A 188 -15.83 -9.71 -12.38
N GLU A 189 -16.01 -8.73 -11.50
CA GLU A 189 -16.66 -8.90 -10.20
C GLU A 189 -17.96 -8.09 -10.19
N LYS A 190 -18.98 -8.59 -9.49
CA LYS A 190 -20.19 -7.81 -9.26
C LYS A 190 -19.86 -6.68 -8.29
N ASP A 191 -20.12 -5.46 -8.72
CA ASP A 191 -20.08 -4.31 -7.85
C ASP A 191 -21.22 -4.39 -6.83
N LYS A 192 -20.92 -4.09 -5.57
CA LYS A 192 -21.89 -4.21 -4.47
C LYS A 192 -22.95 -3.13 -4.51
N ASP A 193 -22.58 -1.95 -5.00
CA ASP A 193 -23.44 -0.77 -4.98
C ASP A 193 -24.31 -0.73 -6.24
N THR A 194 -23.75 -1.08 -7.40
CA THR A 194 -24.46 -0.99 -8.69
C THR A 194 -24.96 -2.32 -9.25
N GLY A 195 -24.50 -3.46 -8.73
CA GLY A 195 -24.82 -4.79 -9.23
C GLY A 195 -24.22 -5.13 -10.61
N LYS A 196 -23.53 -4.18 -11.25
CA LYS A 196 -22.91 -4.34 -12.57
C LYS A 196 -21.60 -5.13 -12.45
N LEU A 197 -21.25 -5.82 -13.53
CA LEU A 197 -19.95 -6.48 -13.66
C LEU A 197 -18.88 -5.44 -13.95
N VAL A 198 -17.92 -5.30 -13.05
CA VAL A 198 -16.81 -4.33 -13.13
C VAL A 198 -15.50 -5.09 -12.94
N LYS A 199 -14.49 -4.74 -13.74
CA LYS A 199 -13.12 -5.22 -13.52
C LYS A 199 -12.58 -4.60 -12.22
N LYS A 200 -12.21 -5.44 -11.26
CA LYS A 200 -11.60 -5.00 -10.00
C LYS A 200 -10.20 -5.59 -9.88
N THR A 201 -9.20 -4.76 -10.13
CA THR A 201 -7.79 -5.15 -10.03
C THR A 201 -7.35 -5.43 -8.59
N LEU A 202 -7.96 -4.77 -7.61
CA LEU A 202 -7.62 -4.89 -6.19
C LEU A 202 -8.90 -4.89 -5.35
N ASP A 203 -9.34 -6.08 -4.93
CA ASP A 203 -10.48 -6.25 -4.01
C ASP A 203 -10.23 -7.43 -3.08
N PHE A 204 -10.89 -7.47 -1.93
CA PHE A 204 -10.92 -8.70 -1.14
C PHE A 204 -12.04 -9.58 -1.66
N HIS A 205 -11.68 -10.60 -2.43
CA HIS A 205 -12.67 -11.39 -3.16
C HIS A 205 -13.53 -12.23 -2.23
N HIS A 206 -14.78 -12.42 -2.65
CA HIS A 206 -15.85 -13.03 -1.86
C HIS A 206 -15.54 -14.47 -1.42
N TYR A 207 -14.85 -15.24 -2.26
CA TYR A 207 -14.53 -16.63 -1.97
C TYR A 207 -13.51 -16.79 -0.82
N LEU A 208 -12.67 -15.76 -0.57
CA LEU A 208 -11.77 -15.72 0.59
C LEU A 208 -12.51 -15.45 1.91
N ARG A 209 -13.81 -15.14 1.87
CA ARG A 209 -14.68 -15.03 3.06
C ARG A 209 -15.26 -16.37 3.48
N VAL A 210 -15.20 -17.38 2.62
CA VAL A 210 -15.70 -18.71 2.95
C VAL A 210 -14.81 -19.30 4.03
N LYS A 211 -15.42 -19.72 5.15
CA LYS A 211 -14.70 -20.45 6.18
C LYS A 211 -14.21 -21.74 5.56
N THR A 212 -12.89 -21.89 5.41
CA THR A 212 -12.31 -23.19 5.13
C THR A 212 -12.69 -24.10 6.29
N ALA A 213 -13.49 -25.13 6.02
CA ALA A 213 -13.69 -26.19 6.99
C ALA A 213 -12.31 -26.70 7.38
N ALA A 214 -12.04 -26.80 8.69
CA ALA A 214 -10.81 -27.41 9.16
C ALA A 214 -10.75 -28.81 8.56
N ILE A 215 -9.91 -29.00 7.55
CA ILE A 215 -9.55 -30.34 7.10
C ILE A 215 -8.81 -30.91 8.30
N GLY A 216 -9.52 -31.71 9.10
CA GLY A 216 -8.91 -32.52 10.14
C GLY A 216 -7.80 -33.32 9.46
N VAL A 217 -6.56 -32.97 9.75
CA VAL A 217 -5.44 -33.82 9.40
C VAL A 217 -5.57 -35.04 10.32
N PRO A 218 -5.61 -36.28 9.77
CA PRO A 218 -5.64 -37.50 10.57
C PRO A 218 -4.41 -37.65 11.46
#